data_AF-A0A923XHT0-F1
#
_entry.id   AF-A0A923XHT0-F1
#
_cell.length_a   1.000
_cell.length_b   1.000
_cell.length_c   1.000
_cell.angle_alpha   90.00
_cell.angle_beta   90.00
_cell.angle_gamma   90.00
#
_symmetry.space_group_name_H-M   'P 1'
#
loop_
_entity.id
_entity.type
_entity.pdbx_description
1 polymer ?
#
loop_
_entity_poly.entity_id
_entity_poly.type
_entity_poly.pdbx_seq_one_letter_code
_entity_poly.pdbx_strand_id
1 'polypeptide(L)'
;EVSIAARRLVALTYDAMWHGIARVKPGIHLGDIGWSIQQFAEKNGFSVVREFCGHGIGRNFHEEPQVLHYGKPGTLEELKPGMTFTIEPMINAGRRDVKEFSSDGWTIVTKDHSLSAQWEHTVLVTETGYEVLTLSAGSPQPPPFVNS
;
A
#
# COMPACT_ATOMS: atom_id res chain seq x y z
N GLU A 1 3.53 12.81 23.40
CA GLU A 1 3.99 11.44 23.07
C GLU A 1 2.95 10.72 22.20
N VAL A 2 3.39 9.75 21.39
CA VAL A 2 2.51 8.94 20.54
C VAL A 2 2.01 7.71 21.32
N SER A 3 0.71 7.43 21.26
CA SER A 3 0.09 6.29 21.96
C SER A 3 0.58 4.93 21.42
N ILE A 4 0.49 3.89 22.25
CA ILE A 4 0.88 2.51 21.85
C ILE A 4 0.05 2.06 20.63
N ALA A 5 -1.26 2.34 20.64
CA ALA A 5 -2.14 2.01 19.52
C ALA A 5 -1.73 2.70 18.22
N ALA A 6 -1.36 3.99 18.27
CA ALA A 6 -0.88 4.73 17.11
C ALA A 6 0.48 4.20 16.60
N ARG A 7 1.42 3.89 17.49
CA ARG A 7 2.71 3.27 17.12
C ARG A 7 2.49 1.91 16.44
N ARG A 8 1.58 1.10 16.97
CA ARG A 8 1.22 -0.21 16.37
C ARG A 8 0.61 -0.02 14.98
N LEU A 9 -0.32 0.93 14.81
CA LEU A 9 -0.93 1.21 13.52
C LEU A 9 0.13 1.59 12.48
N VAL A 10 1.02 2.54 12.80
CA VAL A 10 2.07 3.01 11.88
C VAL A 10 3.02 1.89 11.48
N ALA A 11 3.48 1.08 12.43
CA ALA A 11 4.38 -0.05 12.16
C ALA A 11 3.68 -1.12 11.31
N LEU A 12 2.41 -1.41 11.59
CA LEU A 12 1.66 -2.40 10.84
C LEU A 12 1.36 -1.94 9.41
N THR A 13 1.06 -0.66 9.19
CA THR A 13 0.90 -0.12 7.84
C THR A 13 2.18 -0.27 7.02
N TYR A 14 3.35 -0.06 7.65
CA TYR A 14 4.64 -0.27 7.00
C TYR A 14 4.85 -1.73 6.58
N ASP A 15 4.58 -2.67 7.49
CA ASP A 15 4.65 -4.10 7.18
C ASP A 15 3.64 -4.49 6.10
N ALA A 16 2.44 -3.91 6.10
CA ALA A 16 1.41 -4.15 5.10
C ALA A 16 1.89 -3.74 3.69
N MET A 17 2.48 -2.54 3.56
CA MET A 17 3.11 -2.10 2.31
C MET A 17 4.16 -3.11 1.82
N TRP A 18 5.05 -3.57 2.71
CA TRP A 18 6.07 -4.56 2.36
C TRP A 18 5.51 -5.94 2.02
N HIS A 19 4.40 -6.35 2.62
CA HIS A 19 3.67 -7.55 2.20
C HIS A 19 3.14 -7.42 0.76
N GLY A 20 2.79 -6.21 0.31
CA GLY A 20 2.48 -5.93 -1.08
C GLY A 20 3.70 -5.95 -1.98
N ILE A 21 4.74 -5.17 -1.63
CA ILE A 21 5.99 -5.05 -2.40
C ILE A 21 6.65 -6.42 -2.62
N ALA A 22 6.72 -7.27 -1.59
CA ALA A 22 7.35 -8.59 -1.68
C ALA A 22 6.66 -9.56 -2.66
N ARG A 23 5.44 -9.24 -3.12
CA ARG A 23 4.76 -10.01 -4.19
C ARG A 23 5.26 -9.64 -5.58
N VAL A 24 5.78 -8.43 -5.76
CA VAL A 24 6.10 -7.85 -7.07
C VAL A 24 7.17 -8.66 -7.78
N LYS A 25 6.81 -9.22 -8.93
CA LYS A 25 7.71 -9.88 -9.88
C LYS A 25 6.97 -10.11 -11.20
N PRO A 26 7.67 -10.40 -12.30
CA PRO A 26 7.01 -10.75 -13.56
C PRO A 26 6.04 -11.94 -13.41
N GLY A 27 4.89 -11.85 -14.09
CA GLY A 27 3.89 -12.92 -14.17
C GLY A 27 2.91 -13.02 -13.00
N ILE A 28 3.08 -12.24 -11.92
CA ILE A 28 2.03 -12.08 -10.90
C ILE A 28 1.06 -10.98 -11.32
N HIS A 29 -0.13 -10.92 -10.73
CA HIS A 29 -1.15 -9.93 -11.10
C HIS A 29 -1.27 -8.84 -10.02
N LEU A 30 -1.68 -7.63 -10.41
CA LEU A 30 -1.89 -6.51 -9.47
C LEU A 30 -2.84 -6.87 -8.32
N GLY A 31 -3.85 -7.71 -8.56
CA GLY A 31 -4.75 -8.20 -7.52
C GLY A 31 -4.07 -9.04 -6.43
N ASP A 32 -2.92 -9.66 -6.73
CA ASP A 32 -2.11 -10.39 -5.74
C ASP A 32 -1.47 -9.45 -4.72
N ILE A 33 -1.09 -8.23 -5.13
CA ILE A 33 -0.54 -7.19 -4.25
C ILE A 33 -1.63 -6.77 -3.26
N GLY A 34 -2.79 -6.36 -3.78
CA GLY A 34 -3.92 -5.93 -2.96
C GLY A 34 -4.41 -7.04 -2.01
N TRP A 35 -4.48 -8.28 -2.49
CA TRP A 35 -4.84 -9.42 -1.64
C TRP A 35 -3.84 -9.63 -0.49
N SER A 36 -2.53 -9.54 -0.76
CA SER A 36 -1.48 -9.70 0.27
C SER A 36 -1.60 -8.65 1.37
N ILE A 37 -1.74 -7.37 0.99
CA ILE A 37 -1.91 -6.23 1.91
C ILE A 37 -3.17 -6.43 2.76
N GLN A 38 -4.30 -6.69 2.11
CA GLN A 38 -5.58 -6.87 2.78
C GLN A 38 -5.57 -8.02 3.78
N GLN A 39 -5.06 -9.19 3.37
CA GLN A 39 -4.99 -10.35 4.26
C GLN A 39 -4.15 -10.07 5.51
N PHE A 40 -3.03 -9.37 5.37
CA PHE A 40 -2.19 -9.02 6.51
C PHE A 40 -2.88 -8.01 7.44
N ALA A 41 -3.42 -6.91 6.89
CA ALA A 41 -4.05 -5.87 7.69
C ALA A 41 -5.31 -6.37 8.43
N GLU A 42 -6.20 -7.08 7.72
CA GLU A 42 -7.47 -7.56 8.28
C GLU A 42 -7.26 -8.65 9.34
N LYS A 43 -6.29 -9.55 9.17
CA LYS A 43 -5.94 -10.56 10.19
C LYS A 43 -5.44 -9.95 11.50
N ASN A 44 -4.90 -8.73 11.44
CA ASN A 44 -4.43 -8.00 12.60
C ASN A 44 -5.46 -7.05 13.21
N GLY A 45 -6.70 -7.07 12.72
CA GLY A 45 -7.81 -6.27 13.24
C GLY A 45 -7.89 -4.84 12.70
N PHE A 46 -7.21 -4.56 11.58
CA PHE A 46 -7.27 -3.26 10.89
C PHE A 46 -8.10 -3.37 9.61
N SER A 47 -8.44 -2.25 8.99
CA SER A 47 -9.15 -2.23 7.71
C SER A 47 -8.41 -1.40 6.65
N VAL A 48 -8.65 -1.71 5.37
CA VAL A 48 -7.99 -1.04 4.24
C VAL A 48 -8.97 -0.08 3.59
N VAL A 49 -8.55 1.17 3.38
CA VAL A 49 -9.30 2.17 2.59
C VAL A 49 -9.46 1.66 1.15
N ARG A 50 -10.61 1.93 0.52
CA ARG A 50 -10.92 1.40 -0.83
C ARG A 50 -11.16 2.46 -1.89
N GLU A 51 -11.27 3.71 -1.47
CA GLU A 51 -11.56 4.88 -2.28
C GLU A 51 -10.31 5.46 -2.95
N PHE A 52 -9.12 5.09 -2.44
CA PHE A 52 -7.82 5.48 -2.95
C PHE A 52 -6.98 4.24 -3.24
N CYS A 53 -6.07 4.37 -4.20
CA CYS A 53 -5.22 3.30 -4.70
C CYS A 53 -3.86 3.87 -5.07
N GLY A 54 -2.86 3.00 -5.20
CA GLY A 54 -1.64 3.37 -5.90
C GLY A 54 -1.87 3.55 -7.39
N HIS A 55 -0.84 3.99 -8.08
CA HIS A 55 -0.92 4.38 -9.48
C HIS A 55 0.38 4.11 -10.22
N GLY A 56 0.31 3.99 -11.54
CA GLY A 56 1.47 4.10 -12.41
C GLY A 56 2.11 5.48 -12.24
N ILE A 57 3.43 5.53 -12.31
CA ILE A 57 4.20 6.77 -12.18
C ILE A 57 5.41 6.75 -13.10
N GLY A 58 5.65 7.87 -13.78
CA GLY A 58 6.72 7.97 -14.75
C GLY A 58 6.79 9.38 -15.33
N ARG A 59 6.30 9.53 -16.56
CA ARG A 59 6.24 10.87 -17.21
C ARG A 59 5.09 11.71 -16.68
N ASN A 60 3.98 11.06 -16.33
CA ASN A 60 2.86 11.70 -15.66
C ASN A 60 2.90 11.40 -14.16
N PHE A 61 2.25 12.25 -13.38
CA PHE A 61 2.20 12.07 -11.93
C PHE A 61 1.36 10.86 -11.53
N HIS A 62 0.14 10.74 -12.07
CA HIS A 62 -0.71 9.56 -11.96
C HIS A 62 -1.02 9.04 -13.36
N GLU A 63 -0.71 7.78 -13.62
CA GLU A 63 -1.07 7.06 -14.85
C GLU A 63 -1.50 5.62 -14.53
N GLU A 64 -1.94 4.87 -15.53
CA GLU A 64 -2.21 3.45 -15.36
C GLU A 64 -0.92 2.69 -15.01
N PRO A 65 -0.98 1.61 -14.21
CA PRO A 65 -2.21 0.97 -13.71
C PRO A 65 -2.70 1.54 -12.36
N GLN A 66 -3.99 1.39 -12.08
CA GLN A 66 -4.51 1.52 -10.71
C GLN A 66 -4.12 0.32 -9.83
N VAL A 67 -3.44 0.57 -8.71
CA VAL A 67 -2.91 -0.45 -7.80
C VAL A 67 -3.75 -0.50 -6.53
N LEU A 68 -4.76 -1.38 -6.51
CA LEU A 68 -5.64 -1.54 -5.35
C LEU A 68 -4.90 -2.20 -4.18
N HIS A 69 -5.13 -1.73 -2.95
CA HIS A 69 -4.58 -2.33 -1.72
C HIS A 69 -5.47 -3.40 -1.09
N TYR A 70 -6.48 -3.83 -1.85
CA TYR A 70 -7.39 -4.94 -1.56
C TYR A 70 -7.67 -5.69 -2.86
N GLY A 71 -8.03 -6.97 -2.78
CA GLY A 71 -8.26 -7.71 -4.02
C GLY A 71 -8.39 -9.20 -3.88
N LYS A 72 -8.31 -9.88 -5.03
CA LYS A 72 -8.33 -11.33 -5.17
C LYS A 72 -7.11 -11.79 -5.96
N PRO A 73 -6.50 -12.93 -5.62
CA PRO A 73 -5.35 -13.44 -6.36
C PRO A 73 -5.64 -13.65 -7.84
N GLY A 74 -4.65 -13.40 -8.70
CA GLY A 74 -4.75 -13.60 -10.16
C GLY A 74 -5.76 -12.69 -10.88
N THR A 75 -6.09 -11.53 -10.33
CA THR A 75 -6.98 -10.54 -10.95
C THR A 75 -6.24 -9.25 -11.29
N LEU A 76 -6.80 -8.43 -12.19
CA LEU A 76 -6.20 -7.21 -12.74
C LEU A 76 -5.02 -7.51 -13.67
N GLU A 77 -4.23 -6.49 -14.05
CA GLU A 77 -3.15 -6.63 -15.02
C GLU A 77 -2.00 -7.52 -14.49
N GLU A 78 -1.43 -8.33 -15.38
CA GLU A 78 -0.22 -9.10 -15.13
C GLU A 78 1.02 -8.18 -15.16
N LEU A 79 1.86 -8.28 -14.14
CA LEU A 79 3.08 -7.51 -14.02
C LEU A 79 4.14 -7.96 -15.02
N LYS A 80 4.77 -6.98 -15.67
CA LYS A 80 5.84 -7.16 -16.65
C LYS A 80 7.05 -6.31 -16.26
N PRO A 81 8.28 -6.78 -16.57
CA PRO A 81 9.49 -5.97 -16.38
C PRO A 81 9.34 -4.57 -16.99
N GLY A 82 9.82 -3.55 -16.27
CA GLY A 82 9.75 -2.15 -16.68
C GLY A 82 8.51 -1.40 -16.19
N MET A 83 7.46 -2.09 -15.72
CA MET A 83 6.33 -1.42 -15.07
C MET A 83 6.79 -0.69 -13.81
N THR A 84 6.37 0.56 -13.65
CA THR A 84 6.69 1.39 -12.48
C THR A 84 5.41 1.97 -11.88
N PHE A 85 5.18 1.74 -10.59
CA PHE A 85 3.95 2.13 -9.91
C PHE A 85 4.18 2.31 -8.40
N THR A 86 3.20 2.93 -7.72
CA THR A 86 3.22 3.12 -6.27
C THR A 86 2.49 1.99 -5.55
N ILE A 87 2.99 1.62 -4.37
CA ILE A 87 2.27 0.81 -3.39
C ILE A 87 2.16 1.67 -2.14
N GLU A 88 0.95 2.18 -1.87
CA GLU A 88 0.70 3.24 -0.90
C GLU A 88 -0.47 2.96 0.09
N PRO A 89 -0.53 1.79 0.75
CA PRO A 89 -1.72 1.39 1.49
C PRO A 89 -2.07 2.33 2.64
N MET A 90 -3.33 2.74 2.68
CA MET A 90 -3.94 3.45 3.80
C MET A 90 -4.71 2.46 4.68
N ILE A 91 -4.27 2.33 5.93
CA ILE A 91 -4.82 1.37 6.89
C ILE A 91 -5.48 2.12 8.06
N ASN A 92 -6.73 1.77 8.36
CA ASN A 92 -7.50 2.36 9.44
C ASN A 92 -7.52 1.44 10.66
N ALA A 93 -7.47 2.04 11.86
CA ALA A 93 -7.69 1.34 13.12
C ALA A 93 -9.15 0.91 13.34
N GLY A 94 -10.09 1.62 12.72
CA GLY A 94 -11.52 1.32 12.76
C GLY A 94 -12.03 0.75 11.44
N ARG A 95 -13.15 1.29 10.96
CA ARG A 95 -13.83 0.89 9.71
C ARG A 95 -13.10 1.44 8.49
N ARG A 96 -13.30 0.76 7.35
CA ARG A 96 -12.66 1.13 6.07
C ARG A 96 -13.14 2.46 5.50
N ASP A 97 -14.38 2.84 5.79
CA ASP A 97 -15.05 3.92 5.08
C ASP A 97 -14.45 5.28 5.45
N VAL A 98 -14.15 6.08 4.42
CA VAL A 98 -13.66 7.46 4.55
C VAL A 98 -14.66 8.47 3.98
N LYS A 99 -14.49 9.73 4.32
CA LYS A 99 -15.27 10.86 3.78
C LYS A 99 -14.40 12.10 3.69
N GLU A 100 -14.78 13.02 2.81
CA GLU A 100 -14.26 14.39 2.86
C GLU A 100 -14.65 15.04 4.20
N PHE A 101 -13.70 15.70 4.85
CA PHE A 101 -13.89 16.29 6.18
C PHE A 101 -14.58 17.65 6.13
N SER A 102 -14.24 18.45 5.13
CA SER A 102 -14.72 19.82 4.97
C SER A 102 -15.12 20.09 3.51
N SER A 103 -15.37 21.34 3.14
CA SER A 103 -15.59 21.73 1.74
C SER A 103 -14.29 22.19 1.06
N ASP A 104 -13.13 21.78 1.57
CA ASP A 104 -11.84 22.14 0.99
C ASP A 104 -11.51 21.34 -0.29
N GLY A 105 -12.22 20.25 -0.58
CA GLY A 105 -12.02 19.42 -1.75
C GLY A 105 -10.88 18.41 -1.65
N TRP A 106 -10.23 18.28 -0.48
CA TRP A 106 -8.99 17.51 -0.33
C TRP A 106 -8.90 16.65 0.93
N THR A 107 -9.32 17.18 2.07
CA THR A 107 -9.05 16.52 3.36
C THR A 107 -9.95 15.31 3.52
N ILE A 108 -9.35 14.12 3.60
CA ILE A 108 -10.05 12.85 3.82
C ILE A 108 -9.89 12.40 5.26
N VAL A 109 -10.99 12.00 5.89
CA VAL A 109 -11.01 11.43 7.24
C VAL A 109 -11.76 10.09 7.27
N THR A 110 -11.44 9.25 8.24
CA THR A 110 -12.24 8.06 8.55
C THR A 110 -13.65 8.47 8.99
N LYS A 111 -14.69 7.78 8.50
CA LYS A 111 -16.08 8.10 8.87
C LYS A 111 -16.36 7.89 10.36
N ASP A 112 -15.60 7.03 11.02
CA ASP A 112 -15.70 6.75 12.44
C ASP A 112 -14.69 7.55 13.30
N HIS A 113 -13.92 8.45 12.69
CA HIS A 113 -12.91 9.28 13.35
C HIS A 113 -11.79 8.48 14.04
N SER A 114 -11.62 7.19 13.70
CA SER A 114 -10.46 6.40 14.11
C SER A 114 -9.19 6.85 13.40
N LEU A 115 -8.02 6.49 13.96
CA LEU A 115 -6.73 6.79 13.34
C LEU A 115 -6.56 6.02 12.01
N SER A 116 -5.86 6.65 11.08
CA SER A 116 -5.36 6.05 9.84
C SER A 116 -3.85 6.28 9.72
N ALA A 117 -3.16 5.40 9.04
CA ALA A 117 -1.75 5.57 8.68
C ALA A 117 -1.51 5.09 7.26
N GLN A 118 -0.53 5.71 6.59
CA GLN A 118 -0.11 5.41 5.23
C GLN A 118 1.43 5.30 5.18
N TRP A 119 1.91 4.42 4.30
CA TRP A 119 3.29 4.38 3.82
C TRP A 119 3.26 4.20 2.32
N GLU A 120 4.28 4.69 1.62
CA GLU A 120 4.35 4.62 0.17
C GLU A 120 5.79 4.40 -0.31
N HIS A 121 5.91 3.56 -1.34
CA HIS A 121 7.08 3.51 -2.19
C HIS A 121 6.71 3.42 -3.67
N THR A 122 7.59 3.98 -4.51
CA THR A 122 7.60 3.73 -5.95
C THR A 122 8.44 2.47 -6.23
N VAL A 123 7.87 1.55 -6.98
CA VAL A 123 8.43 0.24 -7.26
C VAL A 123 8.57 0.03 -8.77
N LEU A 124 9.73 -0.44 -9.19
CA LEU A 124 10.01 -0.93 -10.54
C LEU A 124 9.94 -2.44 -10.56
N VAL A 125 9.17 -3.03 -11.47
CA VAL A 125 9.22 -4.47 -11.76
C VAL A 125 10.50 -4.76 -12.55
N THR A 126 11.37 -5.61 -12.02
CA THR A 126 12.59 -6.06 -12.69
C THR A 126 12.38 -7.40 -13.39
N GLU A 127 13.38 -7.90 -14.11
CA GLU A 127 13.32 -9.22 -14.77
C GLU A 127 13.08 -10.40 -13.82
N THR A 128 13.34 -10.23 -12.52
CA THR A 128 13.26 -11.33 -11.53
C THR A 128 12.47 -10.98 -10.28
N GLY A 129 12.05 -9.72 -10.10
CA GLY A 129 11.43 -9.25 -8.88
C GLY A 129 11.09 -7.77 -8.96
N TYR A 130 11.63 -7.01 -8.03
CA TYR A 130 11.37 -5.58 -7.89
C TYR A 130 12.61 -4.81 -7.46
N GLU A 131 12.58 -3.50 -7.72
CA GLU A 131 13.48 -2.50 -7.16
C GLU A 131 12.63 -1.39 -6.53
N VAL A 132 12.99 -0.97 -5.32
CA VAL A 132 12.30 0.13 -4.63
C VAL A 132 13.06 1.43 -4.89
N LEU A 133 12.49 2.30 -5.72
CA LEU A 133 13.17 3.49 -6.24
C LEU A 133 13.25 4.65 -5.23
N THR A 134 12.41 4.62 -4.19
CA THR A 134 12.32 5.69 -3.18
C THR A 134 12.90 5.31 -1.82
N LEU A 135 13.80 4.31 -1.77
CA LEU A 135 14.60 4.05 -0.58
C LEU A 135 15.68 5.12 -0.41
N SER A 136 15.88 5.55 0.84
CA SER A 136 16.93 6.49 1.22
C SER A 136 17.66 5.98 2.47
N ALA A 137 18.80 6.58 2.80
CA ALA A 137 19.54 6.24 4.02
C ALA A 137 18.72 6.45 5.32
N GLY A 138 17.69 7.31 5.27
CA GLY A 138 16.78 7.57 6.40
C GLY A 138 15.52 6.71 6.42
N SER A 139 15.29 5.90 5.38
CA SER A 139 14.15 4.99 5.34
C SER A 139 14.28 3.92 6.43
N PRO A 140 13.19 3.51 7.10
CA PRO A 140 13.21 2.33 7.95
C PRO A 140 13.70 1.12 7.16
N GLN A 141 14.35 0.17 7.84
CA GLN A 141 14.77 -1.06 7.18
C GLN A 141 13.54 -1.87 6.73
N PRO A 142 13.61 -2.60 5.61
CA PRO A 142 12.56 -3.55 5.25
C PRO A 142 12.34 -4.57 6.39
N PRO A 143 11.10 -5.02 6.62
CA PRO A 143 10.81 -6.01 7.64
C PRO A 143 11.60 -7.32 7.42
N PRO A 144 11.96 -8.05 8.49
CA PRO A 144 12.77 -9.27 8.36
C PRO A 144 12.23 -10.32 7.40
N PHE A 145 10.90 -10.40 7.22
CA PHE A 145 10.26 -11.37 6.33
C PHE A 145 10.56 -11.16 4.84
N VAL A 146 11.05 -9.98 4.45
CA VAL A 146 11.33 -9.64 3.05
C VAL A 146 12.56 -10.39 2.52
N ASN A 147 13.50 -10.73 3.40
CA ASN A 147 14.78 -11.37 3.04
C ASN A 147 14.86 -12.86 3.46
N SER A 148 13.74 -13.44 3.90
CA SER A 148 13.64 -14.82 4.39
C SER A 148 13.12 -15.82 3.35
#